data_AF-A0A485L759-F1
#
_entry.id   AF-A0A485L759-F1
#
_cell.length_a   1.000
_cell.length_b   1.000
_cell.length_c   1.000
_cell.angle_alpha   90.00
_cell.angle_beta   90.00
_cell.angle_gamma   90.00
#
_symmetry.space_group_name_H-M   'P 1'
#
loop_
_entity.id
_entity.type
_entity.pdbx_description
1 polymer ?
#
loop_
_entity_poly.entity_id
_entity_poly.type
_entity_poly.pdbx_seq_one_letter_code
_entity_poly.pdbx_strand_id
1 'polypeptide(L)'
;MIEPRKPTRVSLQSMDEADRMVSKQTGGRSVKAATSCREKDGVLSGTTVAIPDAAPAKLPVVSITADQMQDHIRHLLSGTGTEAAGAIEAISAAVSDIVSMELFIVNSGVPPLIRQACRESSLKESSPSMKLLFHLFLHNHQLDIVDKITAVTRTKVAPLEQKNALRILLAFTYAFLLPDVHPVKPELIETTKELLLHLLRNLWHGTSADVTHSLECLAFIAVTPSYHEPLMALMEQPLPKPSSDNPAQLNRASTYLTISRDGSSSVPLTARAGSRRSSWVKIRSAIFETGLDMLKDFMTAKQATIRNGTNGLARIASQGTLTERELVTAIIAELGRNDECADVQSVCAGFCKALVSSLGDPEVSDIHKIQAITCIEHLVPRDIMRRHLLEAGLSPELYLLAQLGGEGPRHHAERVLAALLEKPDVQEYFKPPE
;
A
#
# COMPACT_ATOMS: atom_id res chain seq x y z
N MET A 1 -43.30 -38.58 9.12
CA MET A 1 -44.24 -37.46 8.99
C MET A 1 -43.90 -36.43 10.06
N ILE A 2 -43.41 -35.26 9.60
CA ILE A 2 -43.49 -33.89 10.16
C ILE A 2 -42.42 -33.11 9.38
N GLU A 3 -42.89 -32.22 8.52
CA GLU A 3 -42.09 -31.32 7.68
C GLU A 3 -41.48 -30.16 8.49
N PRO A 4 -40.28 -29.67 8.13
CA PRO A 4 -39.78 -28.40 8.63
C PRO A 4 -40.29 -27.21 7.80
N ARG A 5 -40.79 -26.18 8.51
CA ARG A 5 -41.28 -24.90 7.96
C ARG A 5 -40.17 -24.09 7.30
N LYS A 6 -40.48 -23.50 6.14
CA LYS A 6 -39.65 -22.54 5.38
C LYS A 6 -39.51 -21.19 6.10
N PRO A 7 -38.37 -20.48 5.98
CA PRO A 7 -38.27 -19.07 6.32
C PRO A 7 -38.73 -18.15 5.18
N THR A 8 -39.42 -17.08 5.59
CA THR A 8 -40.03 -16.03 4.76
C THR A 8 -38.98 -15.10 4.15
N ARG A 9 -39.18 -14.78 2.87
CA ARG A 9 -38.39 -13.86 2.03
C ARG A 9 -38.77 -12.41 2.37
N VAL A 10 -37.82 -11.57 2.79
CA VAL A 10 -37.99 -10.11 2.87
C VAL A 10 -37.23 -9.49 1.71
N SER A 11 -37.93 -8.71 0.88
CA SER A 11 -37.46 -8.13 -0.37
C SER A 11 -36.69 -6.81 -0.14
N LEU A 12 -35.53 -6.69 -0.81
CA LEU A 12 -34.66 -5.50 -0.92
C LEU A 12 -35.26 -4.44 -1.85
N GLN A 13 -36.31 -3.74 -1.42
CA GLN A 13 -36.93 -2.67 -2.23
C GLN A 13 -37.28 -1.39 -1.45
N SER A 14 -36.62 -1.11 -0.32
CA SER A 14 -36.94 0.08 0.50
C SER A 14 -35.74 0.96 0.89
N MET A 15 -34.68 1.03 0.09
CA MET A 15 -33.52 1.91 0.37
C MET A 15 -33.13 2.87 -0.76
N ASP A 16 -33.93 2.99 -1.83
CA ASP A 16 -33.63 3.87 -2.98
C ASP A 16 -34.36 5.24 -2.95
N GLU A 17 -35.11 5.55 -1.89
CA GLU A 17 -35.89 6.80 -1.80
C GLU A 17 -35.33 7.88 -0.86
N ALA A 18 -34.20 7.65 -0.19
CA ALA A 18 -33.60 8.63 0.72
C ALA A 18 -32.50 9.52 0.09
N ASP A 19 -31.90 9.12 -1.04
CA ASP A 19 -30.74 9.83 -1.64
C ASP A 19 -31.09 10.82 -2.77
N ARG A 20 -32.38 11.01 -3.09
CA ARG A 20 -32.83 11.91 -4.18
C ARG A 20 -33.19 13.34 -3.77
N MET A 21 -32.96 13.75 -2.52
CA MET A 21 -33.39 15.09 -2.03
C MET A 21 -32.28 16.06 -1.59
N VAL A 22 -31.01 15.85 -1.96
CA VAL A 22 -29.96 16.87 -1.76
C VAL A 22 -29.14 17.08 -3.04
N SER A 23 -29.83 17.37 -4.14
CA SER A 23 -29.18 17.89 -5.35
C SER A 23 -30.06 18.97 -5.96
N LYS A 24 -29.88 20.20 -5.48
CA LYS A 24 -30.22 21.47 -6.15
C LYS A 24 -29.64 22.62 -5.32
N GLN A 25 -28.95 23.55 -5.99
CA GLN A 25 -28.18 24.69 -5.47
C GLN A 25 -26.79 24.27 -4.98
N THR A 26 -25.66 24.66 -5.57
CA THR A 26 -25.28 25.94 -6.19
C THR A 26 -24.22 25.73 -7.26
N GLY A 27 -24.38 26.41 -8.40
CA GLY A 27 -23.35 26.51 -9.43
C GLY A 27 -22.32 27.59 -9.14
N GLY A 28 -21.12 27.39 -9.72
CA GLY A 28 -20.27 28.47 -10.23
C GLY A 28 -19.21 29.03 -9.29
N ARG A 29 -17.96 28.53 -9.37
CA ARG A 29 -16.86 29.23 -10.06
C ARG A 29 -15.57 28.41 -10.03
N SER A 30 -14.99 28.27 -11.22
CA SER A 30 -13.66 27.76 -11.50
C SER A 30 -12.60 28.75 -11.00
N VAL A 31 -11.58 28.26 -10.29
CA VAL A 31 -10.28 28.93 -10.20
C VAL A 31 -9.18 27.87 -10.35
N LYS A 32 -8.47 27.97 -11.47
CA LYS A 32 -7.21 27.28 -11.75
C LYS A 32 -6.11 27.87 -10.85
N ALA A 33 -5.33 27.04 -10.19
CA ALA A 33 -4.05 27.44 -9.61
C ALA A 33 -2.94 26.69 -10.37
N ALA A 34 -2.23 27.43 -11.23
CA ALA A 34 -1.01 27.01 -11.88
C ALA A 34 0.17 27.50 -11.04
N THR A 35 1.08 26.60 -10.70
CA THR A 35 2.34 26.91 -10.02
C THR A 35 3.43 27.09 -11.09
N SER A 36 4.04 28.28 -11.16
CA SER A 36 5.24 28.53 -11.97
C SER A 36 6.15 29.54 -11.25
N CYS A 37 7.41 29.16 -11.11
CA CYS A 37 8.49 29.94 -10.52
C CYS A 37 9.09 30.93 -11.55
N ARG A 38 9.25 32.21 -11.19
CA ARG A 38 10.43 33.03 -11.57
C ARG A 38 10.44 34.41 -10.89
N GLU A 39 11.62 34.77 -10.36
CA GLU A 39 11.99 36.10 -9.87
C GLU A 39 12.10 37.13 -11.02
N LYS A 40 11.78 38.41 -10.71
CA LYS A 40 12.61 39.59 -11.02
C LYS A 40 12.07 40.87 -10.36
N ASP A 41 13.02 41.71 -9.96
CA ASP A 41 12.92 42.98 -9.23
C ASP A 41 11.98 44.04 -9.82
N GLY A 42 11.43 44.88 -8.94
CA GLY A 42 10.73 46.11 -9.31
C GLY A 42 10.13 46.85 -8.12
N VAL A 43 10.91 47.74 -7.51
CA VAL A 43 10.48 48.72 -6.49
C VAL A 43 9.51 49.73 -7.11
N LEU A 44 8.36 49.99 -6.47
CA LEU A 44 7.79 51.33 -6.22
C LEU A 44 6.46 51.28 -5.42
N SER A 45 6.58 51.72 -4.16
CA SER A 45 5.71 52.65 -3.40
C SER A 45 4.17 52.60 -3.52
N GLY A 46 3.54 52.29 -2.37
CA GLY A 46 2.50 53.13 -1.77
C GLY A 46 1.05 52.84 -2.15
N THR A 47 0.28 52.20 -1.26
CA THR A 47 -0.84 52.80 -0.50
C THR A 47 -1.37 51.73 0.48
N THR A 48 -1.16 51.96 1.77
CA THR A 48 -1.64 51.12 2.88
C THR A 48 -3.15 51.32 3.08
N VAL A 49 -3.94 50.29 2.78
CA VAL A 49 -5.30 50.15 3.31
C VAL A 49 -5.22 49.14 4.44
N ALA A 50 -5.39 49.64 5.68
CA ALA A 50 -5.42 48.84 6.89
C ALA A 50 -6.63 47.88 6.86
N ILE A 51 -6.35 46.59 6.77
CA ILE A 51 -7.31 45.52 7.10
C ILE A 51 -7.19 45.33 8.61
N PRO A 52 -8.28 45.37 9.40
CA PRO A 52 -8.19 45.12 10.83
C PRO A 52 -7.73 43.68 11.06
N ASP A 53 -6.63 43.53 11.80
CA ASP A 53 -6.13 42.28 12.37
C ASP A 53 -7.25 41.63 13.21
N ALA A 54 -8.02 40.74 12.60
CA ALA A 54 -8.77 39.76 13.32
C ALA A 54 -7.77 38.71 13.82
N ALA A 55 -7.22 38.95 15.01
CA ALA A 55 -6.46 37.95 15.75
C ALA A 55 -7.26 36.62 15.76
N PRO A 56 -6.63 35.47 15.46
CA PRO A 56 -7.34 34.20 15.51
C PRO A 56 -7.89 34.03 16.93
N ALA A 57 -9.20 33.86 17.06
CA ALA A 57 -9.86 33.63 18.33
C ALA A 57 -9.16 32.44 19.02
N LYS A 58 -8.43 32.70 20.12
CA LYS A 58 -7.83 31.66 20.94
C LYS A 58 -8.98 30.83 21.50
N LEU A 59 -9.18 29.63 20.94
CA LEU A 59 -10.09 28.64 21.52
C LEU A 59 -9.70 28.44 23.00
N PRO A 60 -10.69 28.27 23.91
CA PRO A 60 -10.39 28.01 25.31
C PRO A 60 -9.56 26.73 25.41
N VAL A 61 -8.41 26.84 26.09
CA VAL A 61 -7.55 25.69 26.40
C VAL A 61 -8.32 24.79 27.36
N VAL A 62 -8.63 23.57 26.91
CA VAL A 62 -9.27 22.55 27.75
C VAL A 62 -8.18 21.93 28.64
N SER A 63 -8.35 22.01 29.96
CA SER A 63 -7.43 21.42 30.95
C SER A 63 -8.05 20.20 31.61
N ILE A 64 -7.29 19.12 31.76
CA ILE A 64 -7.71 17.85 32.38
C ILE A 64 -7.07 17.73 33.76
N THR A 65 -7.85 17.41 34.78
CA THR A 65 -7.32 17.17 36.14
C THR A 65 -6.66 15.79 36.25
N ALA A 66 -5.83 15.58 37.28
CA ALA A 66 -5.15 14.30 37.49
C ALA A 66 -6.12 13.11 37.62
N ASP A 67 -7.24 13.29 38.33
CA ASP A 67 -8.26 12.25 38.51
C ASP A 67 -8.94 11.89 37.18
N GLN A 68 -9.32 12.92 36.40
CA GLN A 68 -9.88 12.73 35.06
C GLN A 68 -8.89 12.03 34.13
N MET A 69 -7.61 12.37 34.21
CA MET A 69 -6.55 11.74 33.43
C MET A 69 -6.43 10.24 33.74
N GLN A 70 -6.46 9.86 35.02
CA GLN A 70 -6.43 8.45 35.42
C GLN A 70 -7.65 7.68 34.92
N ASP A 71 -8.84 8.29 34.98
CA ASP A 71 -10.06 7.69 34.42
C ASP A 71 -9.96 7.51 32.89
N HIS A 72 -9.47 8.51 32.17
CA HIS A 72 -9.25 8.40 30.73
C HIS A 72 -8.24 7.29 30.39
N ILE A 73 -7.13 7.17 31.13
CA ILE A 73 -6.14 6.09 30.93
C ILE A 73 -6.78 4.73 31.22
N ARG A 74 -7.62 4.61 32.24
CA ARG A 74 -8.38 3.39 32.53
C ARG A 74 -9.32 3.04 31.37
N HIS A 75 -9.99 4.01 30.78
CA HIS A 75 -10.84 3.80 29.60
C HIS A 75 -10.02 3.34 28.38
N LEU A 76 -8.79 3.83 28.19
CA LEU A 76 -7.89 3.34 27.13
C LEU A 76 -7.41 1.90 27.36
N LEU A 77 -7.28 1.47 28.62
CA LEU A 77 -6.78 0.14 28.98
C LEU A 77 -7.85 -0.94 28.95
N SER A 78 -9.04 -0.64 29.48
CA SER A 78 -10.10 -1.63 29.73
C SER A 78 -11.50 -1.14 29.38
N GLY A 79 -11.63 0.06 28.82
CA GLY A 79 -12.93 0.58 28.39
C GLY A 79 -13.47 -0.12 27.15
N THR A 80 -14.76 0.04 26.94
CA THR A 80 -15.42 -0.26 25.67
C THR A 80 -14.87 0.63 24.55
N GLY A 81 -15.08 0.23 23.28
CA GLY A 81 -14.60 1.02 22.14
C GLY A 81 -15.11 2.49 22.15
N THR A 82 -16.33 2.71 22.65
CA THR A 82 -16.92 4.05 22.81
C THR A 82 -16.28 4.86 23.95
N GLU A 83 -15.97 4.22 25.08
CA GLU A 83 -15.32 4.88 26.21
C GLU A 83 -13.88 5.25 25.88
N ALA A 84 -13.16 4.36 25.18
CA ALA A 84 -11.82 4.62 24.70
C ALA A 84 -11.79 5.74 23.65
N ALA A 85 -12.74 5.75 22.70
CA ALA A 85 -12.86 6.83 21.72
C ALA A 85 -13.16 8.18 22.39
N GLY A 86 -14.10 8.22 23.35
CA GLY A 86 -14.40 9.43 24.12
C GLY A 86 -13.22 9.91 24.95
N ALA A 87 -12.42 9.00 25.51
CA ALA A 87 -11.18 9.36 26.21
C ALA A 87 -10.14 9.97 25.26
N ILE A 88 -9.96 9.40 24.06
CA ILE A 88 -9.06 9.96 23.04
C ILE A 88 -9.51 11.36 22.62
N GLU A 89 -10.81 11.57 22.39
CA GLU A 89 -11.34 12.88 22.02
C GLU A 89 -11.11 13.93 23.11
N ALA A 90 -11.36 13.57 24.37
CA ALA A 90 -11.11 14.46 25.51
C ALA A 90 -9.63 14.84 25.64
N ILE A 91 -8.72 13.85 25.55
CA ILE A 91 -7.27 14.09 25.61
C ILE A 91 -6.82 14.91 24.39
N SER A 92 -7.36 14.64 23.19
CA SER A 92 -7.06 15.39 21.98
C SER A 92 -7.49 16.86 22.08
N ALA A 93 -8.62 17.14 22.73
CA ALA A 93 -9.08 18.51 22.99
C ALA A 93 -8.15 19.27 23.94
N ALA A 94 -7.48 18.57 24.86
CA ALA A 94 -6.53 19.12 25.82
C ALA A 94 -5.08 19.17 25.31
N VAL A 95 -4.82 18.82 24.04
CA VAL A 95 -3.46 18.70 23.49
C VAL A 95 -2.62 19.97 23.57
N SER A 96 -3.28 21.15 23.58
CA SER A 96 -2.62 22.44 23.72
C SER A 96 -2.23 22.78 25.17
N ASP A 97 -2.73 22.03 26.15
CA ASP A 97 -2.37 22.20 27.55
C ASP A 97 -1.17 21.32 27.92
N ILE A 98 -0.02 21.97 28.13
CA ILE A 98 1.24 21.31 28.48
C ILE A 98 1.09 20.47 29.74
N VAL A 99 0.37 20.98 30.75
CA VAL A 99 0.20 20.28 32.04
C VAL A 99 -0.60 19.00 31.86
N SER A 100 -1.68 19.04 31.08
CA SER A 100 -2.46 17.85 30.74
C SER A 100 -1.63 16.81 29.98
N MET A 101 -0.78 17.23 29.04
CA MET A 101 0.08 16.30 28.29
C MET A 101 1.18 15.70 29.16
N GLU A 102 1.80 16.47 30.06
CA GLU A 102 2.75 15.96 31.05
C GLU A 102 2.10 14.95 31.99
N LEU A 103 0.88 15.23 32.48
CA LEU A 103 0.11 14.29 33.31
C LEU A 103 -0.19 12.98 32.57
N PHE A 104 -0.52 13.04 31.28
CA PHE A 104 -0.76 11.85 30.47
C PHE A 104 0.49 10.99 30.35
N ILE A 105 1.66 11.63 30.18
CA ILE A 105 2.95 10.96 30.06
C ILE A 105 3.38 10.33 31.38
N VAL A 106 3.36 11.10 32.48
CA VAL A 106 3.76 10.64 33.82
C VAL A 106 2.91 9.45 34.27
N ASN A 107 1.62 9.45 33.94
CA ASN A 107 0.71 8.34 34.23
C ASN A 107 0.79 7.19 33.22
N SER A 108 1.79 7.14 32.34
CA SER A 108 2.00 6.08 31.36
C SER A 108 0.84 5.88 30.38
N GLY A 109 0.21 6.96 29.92
CA GLY A 109 -0.91 6.94 28.98
C GLY A 109 -0.53 6.59 27.53
N VAL A 110 0.74 6.74 27.14
CA VAL A 110 1.21 6.53 25.76
C VAL A 110 1.06 5.07 25.27
N PRO A 111 1.52 4.03 25.99
CA PRO A 111 1.33 2.64 25.54
C PRO A 111 -0.13 2.21 25.38
N PRO A 112 -1.07 2.55 26.29
CA PRO A 112 -2.51 2.35 26.08
C PRO A 112 -3.04 3.02 24.81
N LEU A 113 -2.61 4.25 24.54
CA LEU A 113 -3.02 4.97 23.32
C LEU A 113 -2.50 4.29 22.05
N ILE A 114 -1.23 3.86 22.02
CA ILE A 114 -0.67 3.08 20.90
C ILE A 114 -1.49 1.81 20.67
N ARG A 115 -1.76 1.06 21.74
CA ARG A 115 -2.56 -0.17 21.65
C ARG A 115 -3.95 0.10 21.09
N GLN A 116 -4.61 1.16 21.54
CA GLN A 116 -5.95 1.49 21.09
C GLN A 116 -5.96 1.93 19.62
N ALA A 117 -5.02 2.79 19.21
CA ALA A 117 -4.87 3.19 17.82
C ALA A 117 -4.60 1.99 16.90
N CYS A 118 -3.78 1.03 17.33
CA CYS A 118 -3.55 -0.21 16.58
C CYS A 118 -4.80 -1.09 16.46
N ARG A 119 -5.75 -1.00 17.39
CA ARG A 119 -6.99 -1.80 17.39
C ARG A 119 -8.18 -1.12 16.72
N GLU A 120 -8.03 0.12 16.27
CA GLU A 120 -9.10 0.84 15.58
C GLU A 120 -9.51 0.14 14.29
N SER A 121 -10.82 -0.05 14.12
CA SER A 121 -11.39 -0.68 12.92
C SER A 121 -11.21 0.17 11.66
N SER A 122 -11.13 1.49 11.81
CA SER A 122 -11.05 2.46 10.71
C SER A 122 -10.07 3.60 10.99
N LEU A 123 -8.85 3.24 11.38
CA LEU A 123 -7.77 4.21 11.58
C LEU A 123 -7.52 5.00 10.29
N LYS A 124 -7.52 6.34 10.36
CA LYS A 124 -7.22 7.26 9.24
C LYS A 124 -6.22 8.32 9.68
N GLU A 125 -5.54 8.95 8.74
CA GLU A 125 -4.60 10.05 9.00
C GLU A 125 -5.31 11.24 9.68
N SER A 126 -6.60 11.40 9.43
CA SER A 126 -7.44 12.42 10.07
C SER A 126 -7.91 12.07 11.49
N SER A 127 -7.70 10.83 11.97
CA SER A 127 -8.28 10.36 13.23
C SER A 127 -7.67 11.08 14.45
N PRO A 128 -8.45 11.30 15.52
CA PRO A 128 -7.95 11.93 16.75
C PRO A 128 -6.76 11.17 17.34
N SER A 129 -6.79 9.84 17.33
CA SER A 129 -5.74 8.97 17.87
C SER A 129 -4.43 9.13 17.10
N MET A 130 -4.51 9.19 15.76
CA MET A 130 -3.34 9.38 14.91
C MET A 130 -2.71 10.75 15.15
N LYS A 131 -3.52 11.80 15.21
CA LYS A 131 -3.05 13.17 15.47
C LYS A 131 -2.46 13.34 16.87
N LEU A 132 -3.10 12.76 17.89
CA LEU A 132 -2.62 12.79 19.26
C LEU A 132 -1.29 12.04 19.40
N LEU A 133 -1.17 10.85 18.79
CA LEU A 133 0.09 10.11 18.74
C LEU A 133 1.19 10.90 18.05
N PHE A 134 0.89 11.54 16.92
CA PHE A 134 1.86 12.37 16.20
C PHE A 134 2.32 13.59 17.02
N HIS A 135 1.39 14.24 17.73
CA HIS A 135 1.73 15.34 18.63
C HIS A 135 2.67 14.89 19.77
N LEU A 136 2.35 13.78 20.43
CA LEU A 136 3.18 13.21 21.49
C LEU A 136 4.56 12.77 20.98
N PHE A 137 4.61 12.25 19.76
CA PHE A 137 5.85 11.92 19.05
C PHE A 137 6.71 13.16 18.84
N LEU A 138 6.16 14.28 18.35
CA LEU A 138 6.93 15.51 18.13
C LEU A 138 7.51 16.11 19.43
N HIS A 139 6.71 16.15 20.50
CA HIS A 139 7.03 16.98 21.66
C HIS A 139 7.73 16.25 22.82
N ASN A 140 7.55 14.94 23.00
CA ASN A 140 7.92 14.31 24.28
C ASN A 140 8.67 12.97 24.17
N HIS A 141 8.30 12.06 23.24
CA HIS A 141 8.81 10.68 23.24
C HIS A 141 9.10 10.14 21.82
N GLN A 142 10.02 10.79 21.12
CA GLN A 142 10.31 10.50 19.71
C GLN A 142 10.73 9.03 19.45
N LEU A 143 11.69 8.48 20.21
CA LEU A 143 12.24 7.14 19.95
C LEU A 143 11.39 5.99 20.53
N ASP A 144 10.89 6.15 21.76
CA ASP A 144 10.13 5.09 22.45
C ASP A 144 8.78 4.79 21.76
N ILE A 145 8.14 5.80 21.17
CA ILE A 145 6.90 5.61 20.40
C ILE A 145 7.18 4.83 19.11
N VAL A 146 8.22 5.21 18.36
CA VAL A 146 8.58 4.55 17.10
C VAL A 146 9.01 3.11 17.37
N ASP A 147 9.89 2.87 18.33
CA ASP A 147 10.35 1.53 18.68
C ASP A 147 9.19 0.60 19.08
N LYS A 148 8.25 1.10 19.87
CA LYS A 148 7.04 0.34 20.26
C LYS A 148 6.16 0.03 19.07
N ILE A 149 5.92 0.98 18.17
CA ILE A 149 5.11 0.74 16.98
C ILE A 149 5.82 -0.23 16.02
N THR A 150 7.13 -0.07 15.81
CA THR A 150 7.95 -1.00 15.02
C THR A 150 7.93 -2.40 15.62
N ALA A 151 7.98 -2.54 16.95
CA ALA A 151 7.83 -3.83 17.60
C ALA A 151 6.45 -4.47 17.29
N VAL A 152 5.35 -3.70 17.28
CA VAL A 152 4.03 -4.21 16.90
C VAL A 152 4.02 -4.70 15.44
N THR A 153 4.68 -4.00 14.51
CA THR A 153 4.76 -4.45 13.11
C THR A 153 5.51 -5.77 12.93
N ARG A 154 6.49 -6.06 13.80
CA ARG A 154 7.38 -7.24 13.69
C ARG A 154 6.92 -8.44 14.52
N THR A 155 6.07 -8.22 15.51
CA THR A 155 5.56 -9.27 16.39
C THR A 155 4.35 -9.98 15.76
N LYS A 156 4.16 -11.28 16.03
CA LYS A 156 3.00 -12.07 15.55
C LYS A 156 1.71 -11.71 16.30
N VAL A 157 1.32 -10.45 16.23
CA VAL A 157 0.09 -9.91 16.79
C VAL A 157 -1.04 -10.05 15.76
N ALA A 158 -2.26 -9.68 16.12
CA ALA A 158 -3.40 -9.69 15.19
C ALA A 158 -3.07 -8.89 13.90
N PRO A 159 -3.43 -9.39 12.70
CA PRO A 159 -3.12 -8.74 11.43
C PRO A 159 -3.60 -7.28 11.34
N LEU A 160 -4.73 -6.96 11.98
CA LEU A 160 -5.24 -5.59 12.07
C LEU A 160 -4.27 -4.67 12.81
N GLU A 161 -3.69 -5.12 13.92
CA GLU A 161 -2.75 -4.33 14.72
C GLU A 161 -1.44 -4.10 13.96
N GLN A 162 -0.94 -5.12 13.25
CA GLN A 162 0.23 -4.99 12.38
C GLN A 162 -0.02 -3.97 11.25
N LYS A 163 -1.18 -4.07 10.60
CA LYS A 163 -1.60 -3.16 9.52
C LYS A 163 -1.68 -1.72 10.01
N ASN A 164 -2.35 -1.50 11.14
CA ASN A 164 -2.50 -0.16 11.71
C ASN A 164 -1.17 0.39 12.23
N ALA A 165 -0.31 -0.43 12.82
CA ALA A 165 1.05 -0.02 13.20
C ALA A 165 1.88 0.43 12.00
N LEU A 166 1.83 -0.29 10.88
CA LEU A 166 2.47 0.14 9.63
C LEU A 166 1.88 1.46 9.12
N ARG A 167 0.55 1.61 9.18
CA ARG A 167 -0.12 2.86 8.79
C ARG A 167 0.34 4.04 9.64
N ILE A 168 0.52 3.87 10.95
CA ILE A 168 1.03 4.93 11.83
C ILE A 168 2.46 5.33 11.42
N LEU A 169 3.35 4.35 11.18
CA LEU A 169 4.73 4.64 10.75
C LEU A 169 4.78 5.38 9.40
N LEU A 170 3.96 4.96 8.43
CA LEU A 170 3.86 5.63 7.14
C LEU A 170 3.28 7.04 7.28
N ALA A 171 2.25 7.21 8.10
CA ALA A 171 1.65 8.51 8.36
C ALA A 171 2.67 9.48 8.99
N PHE A 172 3.42 9.01 9.98
CA PHE A 172 4.47 9.79 10.63
C PHE A 172 5.56 10.20 9.64
N THR A 173 5.95 9.30 8.74
CA THR A 173 7.07 9.53 7.82
C THR A 173 6.68 10.40 6.63
N TYR A 174 5.49 10.21 6.06
CA TYR A 174 5.12 10.74 4.74
C TYR A 174 3.82 11.55 4.69
N ALA A 175 2.88 11.37 5.64
CA ALA A 175 1.61 12.11 5.62
C ALA A 175 1.64 13.37 6.50
N PHE A 176 2.35 13.31 7.64
CA PHE A 176 2.48 14.44 8.54
C PHE A 176 3.77 15.22 8.28
N LEU A 177 3.69 16.54 8.44
CA LEU A 177 4.80 17.46 8.22
C LEU A 177 5.84 17.33 9.34
N LEU A 178 6.80 16.43 9.14
CA LEU A 178 8.02 16.33 9.93
C LEU A 178 9.00 17.44 9.53
N PRO A 179 9.49 18.26 10.48
CA PRO A 179 10.55 19.22 10.20
C PRO A 179 11.76 18.53 9.57
N ASP A 180 12.37 19.13 8.55
CA ASP A 180 13.49 18.49 7.81
C ASP A 180 14.71 18.21 8.69
N VAL A 181 14.86 18.95 9.77
CA VAL A 181 15.97 18.82 10.74
C VAL A 181 15.61 17.84 11.88
N HIS A 182 14.47 17.15 11.82
CA HIS A 182 14.05 16.25 12.88
C HIS A 182 14.99 15.02 12.96
N PRO A 183 15.61 14.74 14.12
CA PRO A 183 16.71 13.77 14.22
C PRO A 183 16.30 12.33 13.90
N VAL A 184 15.02 11.99 14.13
CA VAL A 184 14.47 10.63 13.92
C VAL A 184 13.94 10.39 12.49
N LYS A 185 13.83 11.45 11.67
CA LYS A 185 13.37 11.35 10.27
C LYS A 185 14.14 10.32 9.43
N PRO A 186 15.49 10.26 9.44
CA PRO A 186 16.24 9.25 8.67
C PRO A 186 15.98 7.81 9.15
N GLU A 187 15.89 7.59 10.47
CA GLU A 187 15.64 6.26 11.03
C GLU A 187 14.23 5.75 10.72
N LEU A 188 13.24 6.66 10.72
CA LEU A 188 11.87 6.38 10.29
C LEU A 188 11.79 6.00 8.81
N ILE A 189 12.50 6.72 7.94
CA ILE A 189 12.55 6.43 6.51
C ILE A 189 13.18 5.05 6.27
N GLU A 190 14.30 4.73 6.91
CA GLU A 190 14.93 3.41 6.77
C GLU A 190 14.03 2.29 7.33
N THR A 191 13.42 2.48 8.50
CA THR A 191 12.52 1.50 9.10
C THR A 191 11.29 1.24 8.24
N THR A 192 10.65 2.30 7.72
CA THR A 192 9.49 2.15 6.81
C THR A 192 9.88 1.48 5.51
N LYS A 193 11.03 1.83 4.94
CA LYS A 193 11.58 1.16 3.75
C LYS A 193 11.84 -0.32 3.97
N GLU A 194 12.43 -0.72 5.09
CA GLU A 194 12.65 -2.13 5.45
C GLU A 194 11.32 -2.90 5.54
N LEU A 195 10.30 -2.30 6.16
CA LEU A 195 8.97 -2.90 6.27
C LEU A 195 8.30 -3.03 4.89
N LEU A 196 8.36 -2.01 4.04
CA LEU A 196 7.84 -2.08 2.67
C LEU A 196 8.55 -3.16 1.85
N LEU A 197 9.88 -3.24 1.93
CA LEU A 197 10.65 -4.31 1.28
C LEU A 197 10.27 -5.69 1.81
N HIS A 198 9.95 -5.82 3.10
CA HIS A 198 9.46 -7.07 3.67
C HIS A 198 8.11 -7.47 3.07
N LEU A 199 7.16 -6.55 2.93
CA LEU A 199 5.89 -6.81 2.24
C LEU A 199 6.10 -7.27 0.79
N LEU A 200 6.99 -6.60 0.06
CA LEU A 200 7.30 -6.97 -1.33
C LEU A 200 7.97 -8.35 -1.42
N ARG A 201 8.82 -8.71 -0.46
CA ARG A 201 9.43 -10.05 -0.39
C ARG A 201 8.39 -11.14 -0.11
N ASN A 202 7.38 -10.85 0.70
CA ASN A 202 6.31 -11.80 1.00
C ASN A 202 5.52 -12.17 -0.26
N LEU A 203 5.40 -11.28 -1.25
CA LEU A 203 4.78 -11.59 -2.55
C LEU A 203 5.48 -12.75 -3.29
N TRP A 204 6.77 -12.97 -3.03
CA TRP A 204 7.57 -14.01 -3.68
C TRP A 204 7.76 -15.25 -2.82
N HIS A 205 7.92 -15.06 -1.52
CA HIS A 205 8.42 -16.08 -0.59
C HIS A 205 7.51 -16.34 0.62
N GLY A 206 6.42 -15.58 0.78
CA GLY A 206 5.51 -15.68 1.91
C GLY A 206 4.57 -16.89 1.84
N THR A 207 3.96 -17.23 2.98
CA THR A 207 2.79 -18.12 3.03
C THR A 207 1.54 -17.39 2.51
N SER A 208 0.41 -18.07 2.26
CA SER A 208 -0.84 -17.37 1.85
C SER A 208 -1.21 -16.26 2.82
N ALA A 209 -1.05 -16.52 4.12
CA ALA A 209 -1.42 -15.57 5.15
C ALA A 209 -0.52 -14.32 5.06
N ASP A 210 0.79 -14.52 4.86
CA ASP A 210 1.74 -13.42 4.71
C ASP A 210 1.50 -12.64 3.40
N VAL A 211 1.18 -13.33 2.30
CA VAL A 211 0.83 -12.71 1.02
C VAL A 211 -0.45 -11.90 1.16
N THR A 212 -1.52 -12.49 1.70
CA THR A 212 -2.81 -11.80 1.89
C THR A 212 -2.64 -10.58 2.78
N HIS A 213 -1.93 -10.70 3.91
CA HIS A 213 -1.63 -9.57 4.78
C HIS A 213 -0.82 -8.47 4.05
N SER A 214 0.16 -8.87 3.23
CA SER A 214 0.96 -7.92 2.47
C SER A 214 0.13 -7.19 1.41
N LEU A 215 -0.80 -7.89 0.74
CA LEU A 215 -1.73 -7.29 -0.20
C LEU A 215 -2.73 -6.36 0.51
N GLU A 216 -3.26 -6.73 1.67
CA GLU A 216 -4.12 -5.85 2.48
C GLU A 216 -3.37 -4.57 2.89
N CYS A 217 -2.08 -4.67 3.19
CA CYS A 217 -1.24 -3.51 3.47
C CYS A 217 -1.03 -2.64 2.22
N LEU A 218 -0.68 -3.25 1.09
CA LEU A 218 -0.52 -2.55 -0.18
C LEU A 218 -1.83 -1.89 -0.66
N ALA A 219 -2.98 -2.47 -0.36
CA ALA A 219 -4.30 -1.92 -0.70
C ALA A 219 -4.55 -0.57 -0.02
N PHE A 220 -4.26 -0.42 1.27
CA PHE A 220 -4.42 0.91 1.90
C PHE A 220 -3.34 1.89 1.45
N ILE A 221 -2.13 1.40 1.14
CA ILE A 221 -1.05 2.25 0.62
C ILE A 221 -1.44 2.83 -0.75
N ALA A 222 -2.07 2.04 -1.61
CA ALA A 222 -2.56 2.45 -2.93
C ALA A 222 -3.72 3.46 -2.87
N VAL A 223 -4.45 3.53 -1.76
CA VAL A 223 -5.56 4.48 -1.56
C VAL A 223 -5.06 5.85 -1.08
N THR A 224 -3.86 5.92 -0.48
CA THR A 224 -3.33 7.15 0.12
C THR A 224 -2.18 7.72 -0.72
N PRO A 225 -2.40 8.81 -1.49
CA PRO A 225 -1.40 9.37 -2.41
C PRO A 225 -0.05 9.70 -1.77
N SER A 226 -0.06 10.15 -0.51
CA SER A 226 1.16 10.48 0.25
C SER A 226 2.13 9.30 0.41
N TYR A 227 1.68 8.07 0.23
CA TYR A 227 2.52 6.87 0.36
C TYR A 227 2.98 6.32 -1.00
N HIS A 228 2.55 6.92 -2.12
CA HIS A 228 2.84 6.40 -3.45
C HIS A 228 4.34 6.50 -3.78
N GLU A 229 4.94 7.67 -3.62
CA GLU A 229 6.36 7.92 -3.93
C GLU A 229 7.31 6.87 -3.30
N PRO A 230 7.29 6.61 -1.98
CA PRO A 230 8.18 5.62 -1.39
C PRO A 230 7.85 4.18 -1.81
N LEU A 231 6.58 3.87 -2.11
CA LEU A 231 6.22 2.54 -2.62
C LEU A 231 6.71 2.35 -4.06
N MET A 232 6.40 3.28 -4.97
CA MET A 232 6.75 3.18 -6.39
C MET A 232 8.27 3.06 -6.58
N ALA A 233 9.05 3.82 -5.80
CA ALA A 233 10.51 3.72 -5.79
C ALA A 233 11.04 2.31 -5.48
N LEU A 234 10.28 1.48 -4.74
CA LEU A 234 10.66 0.11 -4.37
C LEU A 234 10.05 -0.96 -5.29
N MET A 235 8.94 -0.64 -5.97
CA MET A 235 8.18 -1.61 -6.80
C MET A 235 8.98 -2.15 -7.98
N GLU A 236 9.89 -1.36 -8.54
CA GLU A 236 10.72 -1.75 -9.68
C GLU A 236 12.12 -2.24 -9.27
N GLN A 237 12.50 -2.05 -8.01
CA GLN A 237 13.82 -2.47 -7.51
C GLN A 237 13.93 -4.00 -7.42
N PRO A 238 15.09 -4.57 -7.79
CA PRO A 238 15.33 -6.00 -7.62
C PRO A 238 15.35 -6.35 -6.13
N LEU A 239 14.52 -7.32 -5.76
CA LEU A 239 14.39 -7.86 -4.42
C LEU A 239 15.42 -8.99 -4.23
N PRO A 240 16.31 -8.89 -3.23
CA PRO A 240 17.26 -9.96 -2.95
C PRO A 240 16.53 -11.23 -2.49
N LYS A 241 17.08 -12.40 -2.88
CA LYS A 241 16.65 -13.68 -2.31
C LYS A 241 16.83 -13.64 -0.79
N PRO A 242 15.90 -14.17 0.01
CA PRO A 242 16.13 -14.32 1.44
C PRO A 242 17.38 -15.19 1.66
N SER A 243 18.35 -14.69 2.42
CA SER A 243 19.50 -15.48 2.87
C SER A 243 18.99 -16.59 3.78
N SER A 244 18.78 -17.80 3.25
CA SER A 244 18.15 -18.88 4.00
C SER A 244 19.16 -19.60 4.90
N ASP A 245 19.07 -19.36 6.21
CA ASP A 245 19.54 -20.30 7.25
C ASP A 245 18.41 -21.27 7.70
N ASN A 246 17.23 -21.22 7.07
CA ASN A 246 16.15 -22.17 7.38
C ASN A 246 15.31 -22.54 6.13
N PRO A 247 15.57 -23.71 5.50
CA PRO A 247 14.84 -24.17 4.32
C PRO A 247 13.40 -24.65 4.60
N ALA A 248 12.97 -24.69 5.88
CA ALA A 248 11.70 -25.33 6.27
C ALA A 248 10.43 -24.45 6.13
N GLN A 249 10.54 -23.16 5.81
CA GLN A 249 9.38 -22.25 5.67
C GLN A 249 9.01 -21.89 4.22
N LEU A 250 9.79 -22.33 3.22
CA LEU A 250 9.58 -22.02 1.79
C LEU A 250 8.62 -23.01 1.07
N ASN A 251 7.80 -23.76 1.81
CA ASN A 251 7.02 -24.89 1.28
C ASN A 251 5.78 -24.53 0.44
N ARG A 252 5.56 -23.28 0.04
CA ARG A 252 4.49 -22.95 -0.93
C ARG A 252 4.94 -23.02 -2.39
N ALA A 253 6.24 -23.09 -2.68
CA ALA A 253 6.71 -23.36 -4.03
C ALA A 253 6.55 -24.84 -4.43
N SER A 254 6.35 -25.76 -3.48
CA SER A 254 6.32 -27.21 -3.75
C SER A 254 4.93 -27.85 -3.71
N THR A 255 3.88 -27.17 -3.22
CA THR A 255 2.55 -27.80 -3.08
C THR A 255 1.70 -27.78 -4.34
N TYR A 256 2.11 -27.04 -5.37
CA TYR A 256 1.47 -27.04 -6.71
C TYR A 256 2.42 -27.49 -7.83
N LEU A 257 3.66 -27.87 -7.50
CA LEU A 257 4.65 -28.45 -8.40
C LEU A 257 4.92 -29.90 -8.00
N THR A 258 3.95 -30.77 -8.26
CA THR A 258 4.27 -32.19 -8.48
C THR A 258 4.28 -32.44 -9.98
N ILE A 259 5.37 -33.11 -10.41
CA ILE A 259 5.81 -33.45 -11.78
C ILE A 259 6.62 -32.28 -12.37
N SER A 260 7.95 -32.21 -12.31
CA SER A 260 8.98 -33.26 -12.46
C SER A 260 10.32 -32.92 -11.77
N ARG A 261 10.92 -33.94 -11.14
CA ARG A 261 12.31 -34.11 -10.65
C ARG A 261 13.36 -33.78 -11.74
N ASP A 262 14.65 -33.45 -11.51
CA ASP A 262 15.65 -33.97 -10.54
C ASP A 262 16.88 -33.03 -10.39
N GLY A 263 17.47 -33.00 -9.19
CA GLY A 263 18.93 -33.13 -8.97
C GLY A 263 19.91 -31.99 -9.27
N SER A 264 20.46 -31.36 -8.22
CA SER A 264 21.90 -31.41 -7.85
C SER A 264 22.26 -30.29 -6.86
N SER A 265 22.60 -30.67 -5.63
CA SER A 265 23.97 -30.69 -5.09
C SER A 265 24.35 -29.43 -4.30
N SER A 266 24.21 -29.56 -2.99
CA SER A 266 24.72 -28.68 -1.95
C SER A 266 26.25 -28.70 -1.89
N VAL A 267 26.88 -27.54 -1.75
CA VAL A 267 28.20 -27.39 -1.14
C VAL A 267 28.14 -26.20 -0.15
N PRO A 268 28.30 -26.42 1.16
CA PRO A 268 28.42 -25.33 2.13
C PRO A 268 29.90 -24.94 2.23
N LEU A 269 30.24 -23.71 1.83
CA LEU A 269 31.56 -23.14 2.11
C LEU A 269 31.49 -22.24 3.36
N THR A 270 32.21 -22.70 4.37
CA THR A 270 32.49 -22.06 5.65
C THR A 270 33.49 -20.91 5.51
N ALA A 271 33.23 -19.77 6.16
CA ALA A 271 34.26 -18.83 6.65
C ALA A 271 33.60 -17.79 7.59
N ARG A 272 33.64 -17.99 8.91
CA ARG A 272 34.66 -17.51 9.85
C ARG A 272 34.58 -16.00 10.15
N ALA A 273 34.19 -15.71 11.38
CA ALA A 273 34.05 -14.39 11.99
C ALA A 273 35.36 -13.58 12.06
N GLY A 274 35.23 -12.26 11.92
CA GLY A 274 36.31 -11.29 12.08
C GLY A 274 35.78 -9.87 12.35
N SER A 275 35.65 -9.56 13.63
CA SER A 275 35.72 -8.27 14.34
C SER A 275 35.82 -6.94 13.55
N ARG A 276 34.86 -6.06 13.87
CA ARG A 276 34.91 -4.60 14.11
C ARG A 276 35.28 -3.61 12.98
N ARG A 277 34.38 -2.61 12.89
CA ARG A 277 34.41 -1.29 12.21
C ARG A 277 34.07 -1.31 10.71
N SER A 278 32.88 -0.82 10.35
CA SER A 278 32.64 -0.32 8.98
C SER A 278 31.48 0.68 8.91
N SER A 279 31.85 1.95 8.77
CA SER A 279 31.07 3.00 8.14
C SER A 279 30.90 2.70 6.64
N TRP A 280 29.69 2.82 6.12
CA TRP A 280 29.36 3.31 4.77
C TRP A 280 30.05 2.71 3.51
N VAL A 281 30.68 1.52 3.57
CA VAL A 281 31.29 0.88 2.37
C VAL A 281 30.95 -0.62 2.21
N LYS A 282 29.83 -1.10 2.78
CA LYS A 282 29.29 -2.46 2.49
C LYS A 282 28.17 -2.48 1.44
N ILE A 283 28.18 -1.51 0.52
CA ILE A 283 27.27 -1.50 -0.64
C ILE A 283 27.80 -2.38 -1.79
N ARG A 284 29.07 -2.83 -1.76
CA ARG A 284 29.64 -3.60 -2.89
C ARG A 284 29.43 -5.10 -2.83
N SER A 285 29.35 -5.78 -1.68
CA SER A 285 29.24 -7.25 -1.66
C SER A 285 27.81 -7.74 -1.86
N ALA A 286 26.81 -7.10 -1.24
CA ALA A 286 25.41 -7.48 -1.42
C ALA A 286 24.91 -7.17 -2.85
N ILE A 287 25.36 -6.05 -3.45
CA ILE A 287 25.06 -5.74 -4.85
C ILE A 287 25.79 -6.69 -5.81
N PHE A 288 27.03 -7.12 -5.48
CA PHE A 288 27.72 -8.15 -6.27
C PHE A 288 27.09 -9.53 -6.12
N GLU A 289 26.64 -9.93 -4.93
CA GLU A 289 25.98 -11.21 -4.70
C GLU A 289 24.60 -11.23 -5.34
N THR A 290 23.79 -10.16 -5.22
CA THR A 290 22.54 -10.04 -5.98
C THR A 290 22.78 -9.93 -7.48
N GLY A 291 23.87 -9.28 -7.90
CA GLY A 291 24.27 -9.14 -9.29
C GLY A 291 24.72 -10.47 -9.89
N LEU A 292 25.47 -11.28 -9.14
CA LEU A 292 25.93 -12.61 -9.53
C LEU A 292 24.82 -13.65 -9.44
N ASP A 293 23.92 -13.57 -8.45
CA ASP A 293 22.73 -14.40 -8.39
C ASP A 293 21.73 -14.05 -9.48
N MET A 294 21.56 -12.76 -9.81
CA MET A 294 20.81 -12.34 -10.99
C MET A 294 21.49 -12.86 -12.26
N LEU A 295 22.81 -12.70 -12.41
CA LEU A 295 23.53 -13.19 -13.58
C LEU A 295 23.42 -14.72 -13.71
N LYS A 296 23.47 -15.44 -12.59
CA LYS A 296 23.27 -16.89 -12.53
C LYS A 296 21.83 -17.27 -12.88
N ASP A 297 20.83 -16.54 -12.38
CA ASP A 297 19.42 -16.76 -12.72
C ASP A 297 19.18 -16.43 -14.21
N PHE A 298 19.77 -15.37 -14.76
CA PHE A 298 19.74 -15.02 -16.20
C PHE A 298 20.47 -16.04 -17.07
N MET A 299 21.54 -16.66 -16.58
CA MET A 299 22.27 -17.69 -17.33
C MET A 299 21.64 -19.08 -17.24
N THR A 300 20.79 -19.35 -16.24
CA THR A 300 20.16 -20.67 -16.04
C THR A 300 18.69 -20.72 -16.44
N ALA A 301 17.97 -19.59 -16.43
CA ALA A 301 16.57 -19.52 -16.88
C ALA A 301 16.46 -18.99 -18.32
N LYS A 302 15.68 -19.67 -19.16
CA LYS A 302 15.34 -19.20 -20.53
C LYS A 302 14.65 -17.83 -20.55
N GLN A 303 14.07 -17.40 -19.42
CA GLN A 303 13.56 -16.06 -19.16
C GLN A 303 13.63 -15.79 -17.64
N ALA A 304 14.72 -15.17 -17.17
CA ALA A 304 14.78 -14.76 -15.77
C ALA A 304 13.91 -13.51 -15.58
N THR A 305 12.69 -13.69 -15.08
CA THR A 305 11.87 -12.56 -14.60
C THR A 305 12.59 -11.91 -13.41
N ILE A 306 12.90 -10.62 -13.52
CA ILE A 306 13.50 -9.84 -12.44
C ILE A 306 12.54 -9.89 -11.24
N ARG A 307 13.04 -10.32 -10.08
CA ARG A 307 12.23 -10.38 -8.86
C ARG A 307 12.04 -8.97 -8.32
N ASN A 308 10.91 -8.34 -8.61
CA ASN A 308 10.55 -7.02 -8.09
C ASN A 308 9.07 -7.02 -7.65
N GLY A 309 8.59 -5.89 -7.11
CA GLY A 309 7.21 -5.75 -6.65
C GLY A 309 6.20 -5.90 -7.79
N THR A 310 6.45 -5.29 -8.95
CA THR A 310 5.55 -5.34 -10.11
C THR A 310 5.35 -6.76 -10.64
N ASN A 311 6.44 -7.51 -10.86
CA ASN A 311 6.39 -8.90 -11.29
C ASN A 311 5.81 -9.82 -10.20
N GLY A 312 6.02 -9.49 -8.92
CA GLY A 312 5.41 -10.20 -7.80
C GLY A 312 3.88 -10.09 -7.82
N LEU A 313 3.34 -8.88 -8.02
CA LEU A 313 1.90 -8.65 -8.18
C LEU A 313 1.35 -9.37 -9.42
N ALA A 314 2.03 -9.28 -10.57
CA ALA A 314 1.59 -9.96 -11.80
C ALA A 314 1.56 -11.49 -11.67
N ARG A 315 2.52 -12.06 -10.94
CA ARG A 315 2.52 -13.49 -10.60
C ARG A 315 1.33 -13.85 -9.70
N ILE A 316 1.04 -13.04 -8.68
CA ILE A 316 -0.13 -13.29 -7.81
C ILE A 316 -1.44 -13.15 -8.61
N ALA A 317 -1.52 -12.21 -9.55
CA ALA A 317 -2.70 -12.07 -10.42
C ALA A 317 -2.99 -13.33 -11.26
N SER A 318 -1.95 -14.10 -11.61
CA SER A 318 -2.07 -15.31 -12.44
C SER A 318 -2.06 -16.63 -11.66
N GLN A 319 -1.48 -16.66 -10.46
CA GLN A 319 -1.26 -17.90 -9.67
C GLN A 319 -1.81 -17.83 -8.24
N GLY A 320 -2.31 -16.67 -7.82
CA GLY A 320 -2.84 -16.44 -6.47
C GLY A 320 -4.22 -17.03 -6.24
N THR A 321 -4.62 -17.10 -4.97
CA THR A 321 -5.99 -17.42 -4.58
C THR A 321 -6.97 -16.36 -5.12
N LEU A 322 -8.26 -16.68 -5.17
CA LEU A 322 -9.28 -15.72 -5.63
C LEU A 322 -9.20 -14.39 -4.88
N THR A 323 -9.09 -14.44 -3.55
CA THR A 323 -8.97 -13.25 -2.69
C THR A 323 -7.71 -12.45 -2.96
N GLU A 324 -6.56 -13.12 -3.12
CA GLU A 324 -5.29 -12.45 -3.46
C GLU A 324 -5.37 -11.77 -4.84
N ARG A 325 -6.00 -12.42 -5.83
CA ARG A 325 -6.20 -11.85 -7.18
C ARG A 325 -7.14 -10.65 -7.17
N GLU A 326 -8.23 -10.71 -6.43
CA GLU A 326 -9.15 -9.58 -6.25
C GLU A 326 -8.44 -8.39 -5.59
N LEU A 327 -7.61 -8.64 -4.57
CA LEU A 327 -6.81 -7.59 -3.93
C LEU A 327 -5.78 -6.98 -4.88
N VAL A 328 -5.03 -7.78 -5.63
CA VAL A 328 -4.08 -7.27 -6.64
C VAL A 328 -4.80 -6.42 -7.68
N THR A 329 -5.92 -6.92 -8.20
CA THR A 329 -6.72 -6.20 -9.19
C THR A 329 -7.19 -4.86 -8.62
N ALA A 330 -7.67 -4.82 -7.37
CA ALA A 330 -8.10 -3.61 -6.68
C ALA A 330 -6.95 -2.61 -6.41
N ILE A 331 -5.75 -3.11 -6.06
CA ILE A 331 -4.55 -2.28 -5.86
C ILE A 331 -4.18 -1.57 -7.15
N ILE A 332 -3.98 -2.31 -8.25
CA ILE A 332 -3.57 -1.75 -9.54
C ILE A 332 -4.65 -0.82 -10.10
N ALA A 333 -5.90 -1.22 -9.95
CA ALA A 333 -7.05 -0.38 -10.22
C ALA A 333 -6.98 0.99 -9.52
N GLU A 334 -6.72 1.01 -8.22
CA GLU A 334 -6.69 2.24 -7.43
C GLU A 334 -5.49 3.12 -7.82
N LEU A 335 -4.31 2.52 -7.96
CA LEU A 335 -3.11 3.21 -8.46
C LEU A 335 -3.35 3.84 -9.83
N GLY A 336 -4.04 3.11 -10.71
CA GLY A 336 -4.40 3.55 -12.05
C GLY A 336 -5.39 4.71 -12.14
N ARG A 337 -5.89 5.24 -11.02
CA ARG A 337 -6.65 6.50 -10.97
C ARG A 337 -5.76 7.74 -10.81
N ASN A 338 -4.48 7.55 -10.49
CA ASN A 338 -3.53 8.63 -10.26
C ASN A 338 -2.74 8.92 -11.54
N ASP A 339 -3.36 9.73 -12.40
CA ASP A 339 -2.90 9.97 -13.78
C ASP A 339 -1.75 10.97 -13.85
N GLU A 340 -1.58 11.76 -12.79
CA GLU A 340 -0.61 12.85 -12.72
C GLU A 340 0.78 12.37 -12.25
N CYS A 341 0.85 11.22 -11.57
CA CYS A 341 2.10 10.69 -11.04
C CYS A 341 2.78 9.72 -12.03
N ALA A 342 3.84 10.19 -12.68
CA ALA A 342 4.60 9.40 -13.66
C ALA A 342 5.14 8.07 -13.09
N ASP A 343 5.59 8.05 -11.84
CA ASP A 343 6.09 6.84 -11.19
C ASP A 343 5.00 5.78 -11.01
N VAL A 344 3.78 6.22 -10.66
CA VAL A 344 2.61 5.32 -10.56
C VAL A 344 2.26 4.75 -11.93
N GLN A 345 2.31 5.58 -12.97
CA GLN A 345 2.07 5.12 -14.35
C GLN A 345 3.14 4.12 -14.81
N SER A 346 4.41 4.33 -14.46
CA SER A 346 5.49 3.36 -14.74
C SER A 346 5.23 2.00 -14.10
N VAL A 347 4.84 1.99 -12.83
CA VAL A 347 4.51 0.75 -12.09
C VAL A 347 3.29 0.05 -12.68
N CYS A 348 2.25 0.80 -13.06
CA CYS A 348 1.05 0.24 -13.71
C CYS A 348 1.38 -0.34 -15.10
N ALA A 349 2.19 0.37 -15.91
CA ALA A 349 2.67 -0.11 -17.20
C ALA A 349 3.52 -1.38 -17.04
N GLY A 350 4.44 -1.39 -16.08
CA GLY A 350 5.28 -2.53 -15.74
C GLY A 350 4.47 -3.75 -15.32
N PHE A 351 3.44 -3.56 -14.49
CA PHE A 351 2.50 -4.62 -14.13
C PHE A 351 1.74 -5.15 -15.35
N CYS A 352 1.18 -4.27 -16.19
CA CYS A 352 0.45 -4.66 -17.39
C CYS A 352 1.33 -5.47 -18.34
N LYS A 353 2.58 -5.01 -18.55
CA LYS A 353 3.58 -5.71 -19.37
C LYS A 353 3.91 -7.10 -18.81
N ALA A 354 4.12 -7.21 -17.50
CA ALA A 354 4.40 -8.49 -16.85
C ALA A 354 3.22 -9.46 -16.97
N LEU A 355 1.99 -8.95 -16.82
CA LEU A 355 0.77 -9.75 -16.94
C LEU A 355 0.56 -10.24 -18.38
N VAL A 356 0.73 -9.36 -19.38
CA VAL A 356 0.64 -9.75 -20.81
C VAL A 356 1.74 -10.74 -21.18
N SER A 357 2.97 -10.55 -20.69
CA SER A 357 4.06 -11.49 -20.93
C SER A 357 3.76 -12.89 -20.39
N SER A 358 3.03 -13.00 -19.27
CA SER A 358 2.62 -14.29 -18.71
C SER A 358 1.58 -15.05 -19.55
N LEU A 359 0.84 -14.35 -20.42
CA LEU A 359 -0.11 -14.97 -21.34
C LEU A 359 0.60 -15.67 -22.51
N GLY A 360 1.65 -15.02 -23.04
CA GLY A 360 2.47 -15.54 -24.15
C GLY A 360 3.45 -16.64 -23.74
N ASP A 361 3.62 -16.89 -22.44
CA ASP A 361 4.49 -17.95 -21.94
C ASP A 361 3.85 -19.34 -22.19
N PRO A 362 4.50 -20.24 -22.96
CA PRO A 362 4.00 -21.58 -23.22
C PRO A 362 4.01 -22.49 -21.97
N GLU A 363 4.84 -22.19 -20.97
CA GLU A 363 4.99 -23.01 -19.75
C GLU A 363 3.88 -22.72 -18.72
N VAL A 364 3.13 -21.62 -18.89
CA VAL A 364 2.04 -21.25 -17.99
C VAL A 364 0.79 -22.07 -18.32
N SER A 365 0.20 -22.71 -17.31
CA SER A 365 -1.00 -23.52 -17.47
C SER A 365 -2.21 -22.70 -17.93
N ASP A 366 -3.13 -23.35 -18.64
CA ASP A 366 -4.39 -22.73 -19.10
C ASP A 366 -5.19 -22.12 -17.95
N ILE A 367 -5.17 -22.74 -16.77
CA ILE A 367 -5.82 -22.19 -15.57
C ILE A 367 -5.20 -20.83 -15.23
N HIS A 368 -3.88 -20.73 -15.12
CA HIS A 368 -3.22 -19.46 -14.79
C HIS A 368 -3.43 -18.39 -15.88
N LYS A 369 -3.52 -18.80 -17.16
CA LYS A 369 -3.89 -17.90 -18.27
C LYS A 369 -5.32 -17.36 -18.10
N ILE A 370 -6.30 -18.21 -17.77
CA ILE A 370 -7.67 -17.76 -17.47
C ILE A 370 -7.68 -16.79 -16.29
N GLN A 371 -6.90 -17.07 -15.23
CA GLN A 371 -6.81 -16.21 -14.05
C GLN A 371 -6.24 -14.83 -14.40
N ALA A 372 -5.18 -14.78 -15.22
CA ALA A 372 -4.61 -13.53 -15.74
C ALA A 372 -5.59 -12.77 -16.64
N ILE A 373 -6.29 -13.46 -17.56
CA ILE A 373 -7.31 -12.85 -18.43
C ILE A 373 -8.45 -12.27 -17.59
N THR A 374 -8.86 -12.95 -16.52
CA THR A 374 -9.89 -12.43 -15.60
C THR A 374 -9.42 -11.14 -14.93
N CYS A 375 -8.16 -11.03 -14.52
CA CYS A 375 -7.61 -9.77 -14.01
C CYS A 375 -7.68 -8.66 -15.07
N ILE A 376 -7.30 -8.97 -16.32
CA ILE A 376 -7.36 -8.05 -17.45
C ILE A 376 -8.80 -7.58 -17.71
N GLU A 377 -9.79 -8.47 -17.67
CA GLU A 377 -11.22 -8.14 -17.82
C GLU A 377 -11.68 -7.03 -16.86
N HIS A 378 -11.15 -6.99 -15.64
CA HIS A 378 -11.48 -5.96 -14.65
C HIS A 378 -10.75 -4.63 -14.86
N LEU A 379 -9.59 -4.66 -15.54
CA LEU A 379 -8.76 -3.49 -15.80
C LEU A 379 -9.15 -2.77 -17.09
N VAL A 380 -9.54 -3.50 -18.15
CA VAL A 380 -9.92 -2.98 -19.48
C VAL A 380 -11.00 -1.87 -19.46
N PRO A 381 -12.01 -1.89 -18.57
CA PRO A 381 -12.99 -0.81 -18.51
C PRO A 381 -12.41 0.57 -18.18
N ARG A 382 -11.20 0.63 -17.61
CA ARG A 382 -10.50 1.86 -17.21
C ARG A 382 -9.57 2.31 -18.32
N ASP A 383 -9.74 3.52 -18.81
CA ASP A 383 -9.05 4.00 -20.02
C ASP A 383 -7.53 3.93 -19.94
N ILE A 384 -6.96 4.28 -18.78
CA ILE A 384 -5.49 4.29 -18.60
C ILE A 384 -4.92 2.89 -18.51
N MET A 385 -5.57 2.00 -17.76
CA MET A 385 -5.15 0.59 -17.70
C MET A 385 -5.31 -0.08 -19.07
N ARG A 386 -6.39 0.23 -19.80
CA ARG A 386 -6.58 -0.24 -21.17
C ARG A 386 -5.44 0.21 -22.07
N ARG A 387 -5.04 1.49 -22.01
CA ARG A 387 -3.91 2.03 -22.78
C ARG A 387 -2.61 1.28 -22.47
N HIS A 388 -2.26 1.12 -21.19
CA HIS A 388 -1.06 0.37 -20.76
C HIS A 388 -1.09 -1.11 -21.20
N LEU A 389 -2.26 -1.75 -21.16
CA LEU A 389 -2.43 -3.12 -21.65
C LEU A 389 -2.24 -3.22 -23.17
N LEU A 390 -2.77 -2.26 -23.94
CA LEU A 390 -2.61 -2.21 -25.38
C LEU A 390 -1.14 -1.95 -25.77
N GLU A 391 -0.47 -1.01 -25.10
CA GLU A 391 0.97 -0.73 -25.27
C GLU A 391 1.84 -1.93 -24.90
N ALA A 392 1.41 -2.74 -23.91
CA ALA A 392 2.06 -3.99 -23.55
C ALA A 392 1.88 -5.12 -24.58
N GLY A 393 1.07 -4.93 -25.62
CA GLY A 393 0.82 -5.93 -26.66
C GLY A 393 -0.30 -6.92 -26.32
N LEU A 394 -1.31 -6.51 -25.54
CA LEU A 394 -2.43 -7.38 -25.16
C LEU A 394 -3.20 -7.94 -26.37
N SER A 395 -3.48 -7.13 -27.40
CA SER A 395 -4.33 -7.57 -28.52
C SER A 395 -3.73 -8.73 -29.33
N PRO A 396 -2.44 -8.71 -29.73
CA PRO A 396 -1.80 -9.88 -30.33
C PRO A 396 -1.87 -11.14 -29.47
N GLU A 397 -1.59 -11.04 -28.17
CA GLU A 397 -1.59 -12.20 -27.27
C GLU A 397 -2.99 -12.80 -27.09
N LEU A 398 -4.01 -11.96 -26.93
CA LEU A 398 -5.40 -12.43 -26.87
C LEU A 398 -5.84 -13.07 -28.19
N TYR A 399 -5.41 -12.53 -29.33
CA TYR A 399 -5.72 -13.12 -30.63
C TYR A 399 -5.07 -14.50 -30.79
N LEU A 400 -3.81 -14.65 -30.39
CA LEU A 400 -3.12 -15.95 -30.37
C LEU A 400 -3.82 -16.94 -29.46
N LEU A 401 -4.23 -16.53 -28.25
CA LEU A 401 -4.97 -17.39 -27.33
C LEU A 401 -6.36 -17.76 -27.84
N ALA A 402 -7.06 -16.85 -28.52
CA ALA A 402 -8.36 -17.14 -29.13
C ALA A 402 -8.26 -18.16 -30.27
N GLN A 403 -7.12 -18.21 -30.97
CA GLN A 403 -6.91 -19.12 -32.11
C GLN A 403 -6.26 -20.45 -31.73
N LEU A 404 -5.27 -20.41 -30.83
CA LEU A 404 -4.37 -21.53 -30.53
C LEU A 404 -4.51 -22.03 -29.09
N GLY A 405 -5.23 -21.32 -28.23
CA GLY A 405 -5.45 -21.71 -26.83
C GLY A 405 -6.48 -22.82 -26.67
N GLY A 406 -6.46 -23.47 -25.51
CA GLY A 406 -7.51 -24.42 -25.11
C GLY A 406 -8.90 -23.75 -25.00
N GLU A 407 -9.98 -24.56 -24.94
CA GLU A 407 -11.36 -24.05 -24.92
C GLU A 407 -11.61 -23.00 -23.83
N GLY A 408 -11.02 -23.20 -22.64
CA GLY A 408 -11.13 -22.27 -21.52
C GLY A 408 -10.49 -20.90 -21.80
N PRO A 409 -9.15 -20.81 -21.95
CA PRO A 409 -8.48 -19.55 -22.25
C PRO A 409 -9.03 -18.86 -23.50
N ARG A 410 -9.42 -19.63 -24.52
CA ARG A 410 -10.03 -19.12 -25.75
C ARG A 410 -11.31 -18.34 -25.47
N HIS A 411 -12.26 -18.92 -24.73
CA HIS A 411 -13.52 -18.24 -24.43
C HIS A 411 -13.30 -16.93 -23.68
N HIS A 412 -12.39 -16.93 -22.71
CA HIS A 412 -12.02 -15.72 -21.97
C HIS A 412 -11.38 -14.67 -22.89
N ALA A 413 -10.43 -15.07 -23.75
CA ALA A 413 -9.76 -14.18 -24.68
C ALA A 413 -10.73 -13.53 -25.68
N GLU A 414 -11.67 -14.30 -26.24
CA GLU A 414 -12.71 -13.79 -27.15
C GLU A 414 -13.59 -12.73 -26.48
N ARG A 415 -13.95 -12.91 -25.19
CA ARG A 415 -14.73 -11.92 -24.44
C ARG A 415 -13.97 -10.61 -24.23
N VAL A 416 -12.68 -10.68 -23.89
CA VAL A 416 -11.86 -9.47 -23.72
C VAL A 416 -11.66 -8.75 -25.04
N LEU A 417 -11.42 -9.48 -26.13
CA LEU A 417 -11.33 -8.91 -27.48
C LEU A 417 -12.62 -8.19 -27.86
N ALA A 418 -13.79 -8.77 -27.59
CA ALA A 418 -15.07 -8.10 -27.81
C ALA A 418 -15.18 -6.80 -27.01
N ALA A 419 -14.80 -6.81 -25.73
CA ALA A 419 -14.81 -5.61 -24.89
C ALA A 419 -13.87 -4.51 -25.38
N LEU A 420 -12.71 -4.87 -25.93
CA LEU A 420 -11.77 -3.92 -26.55
C LEU A 420 -12.32 -3.32 -27.85
N LEU A 421 -13.08 -4.09 -28.63
CA LEU A 421 -13.72 -3.62 -29.87
C LEU A 421 -14.88 -2.65 -29.61
N GLU A 422 -15.57 -2.77 -28.47
CA GLU A 422 -16.64 -1.85 -28.07
C GLU A 422 -16.12 -0.47 -27.65
N LYS A 423 -14.86 -0.38 -27.21
CA LYS A 423 -14.18 0.88 -26.82
C LYS A 423 -12.85 1.03 -27.55
N PRO A 424 -12.85 1.19 -28.87
CA PRO A 424 -11.60 1.28 -29.60
C PRO A 424 -10.94 2.63 -29.28
N ASP A 425 -9.69 2.61 -28.79
CA ASP A 425 -8.87 3.80 -28.53
C ASP A 425 -8.37 4.45 -29.85
N VAL A 426 -9.28 4.65 -30.81
CA VAL A 426 -9.01 5.18 -32.15
C VAL A 426 -8.52 6.62 -32.10
N GLN A 427 -8.70 7.35 -30.99
CA GLN A 427 -8.37 8.77 -30.93
C GLN A 427 -6.88 9.08 -30.69
N GLU A 428 -6.08 8.16 -30.13
CA GLU A 428 -4.65 8.39 -29.90
C GLU A 428 -3.76 7.97 -31.08
N TYR A 429 -4.15 6.95 -31.85
CA TYR A 429 -3.36 6.46 -33.00
C TYR A 429 -3.60 7.22 -34.31
N PHE A 430 -4.65 8.04 -34.38
CA PHE A 430 -5.00 8.84 -35.56
C PHE A 430 -4.81 10.35 -35.35
N LYS A 431 -3.89 10.79 -34.48
CA LYS A 431 -3.44 12.19 -34.55
C LYS A 431 -2.63 12.38 -35.84
N PRO A 432 -3.07 13.21 -36.80
CA PRO A 432 -2.24 13.55 -37.95
C PRO A 432 -0.96 14.23 -37.44
N PRO A 433 0.20 13.99 -38.07
CA PRO A 433 1.45 14.66 -37.69
C PRO A 433 1.26 16.18 -37.82
N GLU A 434 1.69 16.93 -36.79
CA GLU A 434 1.75 18.40 -36.80
C GLU A 434 2.79 18.93 -37.78
#